data_AF-A0AAN7SKM9-F1
#
_entry.id   AF-A0AAN7SKM9-F1
#
_cell.length_a   1.000
_cell.length_b   1.000
_cell.length_c   1.000
_cell.angle_alpha   90.00
_cell.angle_beta   90.00
_cell.angle_gamma   90.00
#
_symmetry.space_group_name_H-M   'P 1'
#
loop_
_entity.id
_entity.type
_entity.pdbx_description
1 polymer ?
#
loop_
_entity_poly.entity_id
_entity_poly.type
_entity_poly.pdbx_seq_one_letter_code
_entity_poly.pdbx_strand_id
1 'polypeptide(L)'
;MFYYSQRLEMKAQVADAFIAKFQLTPDEMNLLRGTKDEPITEDFFKALGRVKQIHDDVKILLRTNQQRAGLEIMEQMALLQETSYERLYRWTQNECRTLTQESCDISPVLAQAMEALQDRPVLYKYTLDEFGTARRSAVVRGFIDALTRGGLGGTPRPIEMHSHDPLRYVGDMLAWLHQATASEKEHLEAMLKLVTIQGVEENIQEVVGHITEGVCRPLKVRIEQVIVAEPGAVLLYKISNLLKFYHHTISGIVGNSAATLLTTIEEMHLLSKKIFFNSLSLHASKLMDKVELPPPDLGPSSALNQTLNLLREVLASHDSSVVPLDARQADFVQVLSCVLDPLLQMCTMSASNLGTADMATFMVNSLYMMKTTLALFEFTDKRLEMLQFQIEAHLDTLINEQASYVLTRAGLSYIYNSVQQHKPEQGPLSNLPSMDSVSLKVAMAQFDRYLSAPDSLLMSQLNFLLSATVKEQIIKQSTELVCRAYSELYAAVMDPSNEYKDPETILHRSPHQVQALLS
;
A
#
# COMPACT_ATOMS: atom_id res chain seq x y z
N MET A 1 -43.25 -16.45 86.84
CA MET A 1 -42.08 -17.16 86.25
C MET A 1 -42.15 -17.26 84.73
N PHE A 2 -43.26 -17.72 84.13
CA PHE A 2 -43.39 -17.85 82.65
C PHE A 2 -43.08 -16.59 81.84
N TYR A 3 -43.58 -15.42 82.26
CA TYR A 3 -43.34 -14.14 81.58
C TYR A 3 -41.87 -13.69 81.58
N TYR A 4 -41.09 -14.09 82.60
CA TYR A 4 -39.67 -13.78 82.69
C TYR A 4 -38.83 -14.72 81.81
N SER A 5 -39.23 -15.99 81.72
CA SER A 5 -38.61 -16.98 80.82
C SER A 5 -38.77 -16.58 79.35
N GLN A 6 -39.99 -16.20 78.93
CA GLN A 6 -40.24 -15.73 77.56
C GLN A 6 -39.46 -14.44 77.20
N ARG A 7 -39.31 -13.51 78.15
CA ARG A 7 -38.49 -12.30 77.93
C ARG A 7 -37.00 -12.61 77.82
N LEU A 8 -36.52 -13.62 78.53
CA LEU A 8 -35.12 -14.07 78.46
C LEU A 8 -34.85 -14.81 77.15
N GLU A 9 -35.75 -15.70 76.72
CA GLU A 9 -35.69 -16.37 75.41
C GLU A 9 -35.72 -15.37 74.26
N MET A 10 -36.64 -14.40 74.30
CA MET A 10 -36.73 -13.37 73.25
C MET A 10 -35.47 -12.50 73.21
N LYS A 11 -34.86 -12.19 74.36
CA LYS A 11 -33.57 -11.47 74.42
C LYS A 11 -32.39 -12.31 73.91
N ALA A 12 -32.37 -13.60 74.18
CA ALA A 12 -31.36 -14.52 73.66
C ALA A 12 -31.45 -14.62 72.12
N GLN A 13 -32.66 -14.81 71.58
CA GLN A 13 -32.87 -14.84 70.13
C GLN A 13 -32.46 -13.55 69.43
N VAL A 14 -32.73 -12.38 70.04
CA VAL A 14 -32.28 -11.08 69.50
C VAL A 14 -30.76 -10.94 69.56
N ALA A 15 -30.12 -11.42 70.62
CA ALA A 15 -28.65 -11.42 70.74
C ALA A 15 -28.01 -12.35 69.72
N ASP A 16 -28.55 -13.55 69.51
CA ASP A 16 -28.07 -14.51 68.51
C ASP A 16 -28.24 -13.96 67.09
N ALA A 17 -29.39 -13.34 66.79
CA ALA A 17 -29.61 -12.67 65.51
C ALA A 17 -28.67 -11.47 65.31
N PHE A 18 -28.35 -10.73 66.39
CA PHE A 18 -27.40 -9.63 66.35
C PHE A 18 -25.97 -10.13 66.08
N ILE A 19 -25.53 -11.18 66.78
CA ILE A 19 -24.22 -11.80 66.59
C ILE A 19 -24.10 -12.36 65.17
N ALA A 20 -25.08 -13.15 64.71
CA ALA A 20 -25.08 -13.70 63.36
C ALA A 20 -25.05 -12.60 62.29
N LYS A 21 -25.67 -11.44 62.57
CA LYS A 21 -25.74 -10.33 61.62
C LYS A 21 -24.48 -9.45 61.62
N PHE A 22 -23.85 -9.22 62.77
CA PHE A 22 -22.80 -8.21 62.94
C PHE A 22 -21.43 -8.75 63.38
N GLN A 23 -21.28 -10.06 63.60
CA GLN A 23 -19.99 -10.72 63.82
C GLN A 23 -19.68 -11.73 62.72
N LEU A 24 -18.39 -11.85 62.42
CA LEU A 24 -17.85 -12.88 61.53
C LEU A 24 -17.66 -14.19 62.31
N THR A 25 -17.83 -15.31 61.64
CA THR A 25 -17.46 -16.62 62.16
C THR A 25 -15.94 -16.73 62.33
N PRO A 26 -15.45 -17.61 63.24
CA PRO A 26 -14.02 -17.84 63.40
C PRO A 26 -13.32 -18.26 62.10
N ASP A 27 -14.02 -19.04 61.27
CA ASP A 27 -13.51 -19.52 59.99
C ASP A 27 -13.37 -18.39 58.97
N GLU A 28 -14.36 -17.49 58.88
CA GLU A 28 -14.26 -16.27 58.05
C GLU A 28 -13.11 -15.35 58.52
N MET A 29 -12.96 -15.20 59.83
CA MET A 29 -11.88 -14.41 60.43
C MET A 29 -10.50 -15.00 60.09
N ASN A 30 -10.37 -16.33 60.13
CA ASN A 30 -9.15 -17.05 59.76
C ASN A 30 -8.87 -16.95 58.26
N LEU A 31 -9.89 -17.07 57.41
CA LEU A 31 -9.76 -16.91 55.95
C LEU A 31 -9.26 -15.51 55.57
N LEU A 32 -9.67 -14.46 56.27
CA LEU A 32 -9.23 -13.08 56.02
C LEU A 32 -7.83 -12.82 56.58
N ARG A 33 -7.53 -13.32 57.80
CA ARG A 33 -6.26 -13.11 58.53
C ARG A 33 -5.17 -14.15 58.26
N GLY A 34 -5.44 -15.12 57.39
CA GLY A 34 -4.54 -16.22 57.06
C GLY A 34 -3.12 -15.78 56.68
N THR A 35 -2.20 -16.72 56.77
CA THR A 35 -0.76 -16.45 56.61
C THR A 35 -0.41 -16.09 55.15
N LYS A 36 0.76 -15.48 54.95
CA LYS A 36 1.21 -14.98 53.63
C LYS A 36 1.27 -16.04 52.53
N ASP A 37 1.37 -17.32 52.88
CA ASP A 37 1.58 -18.43 51.94
C ASP A 37 0.29 -19.23 51.62
N GLU A 38 -0.84 -18.89 52.25
CA GLU A 38 -2.11 -19.56 51.94
C GLU A 38 -2.73 -19.00 50.66
N PRO A 39 -3.14 -19.87 49.71
CA PRO A 39 -3.75 -19.45 48.46
C PRO A 39 -5.11 -18.78 48.71
N ILE A 40 -5.41 -17.77 47.90
CA ILE A 40 -6.74 -17.16 47.89
C ILE A 40 -7.68 -18.08 47.11
N THR A 41 -8.85 -18.36 47.70
CA THR A 41 -9.89 -19.20 47.11
C THR A 41 -11.20 -18.42 47.00
N GLU A 42 -12.21 -19.00 46.36
CA GLU A 42 -13.55 -18.38 46.25
C GLU A 42 -14.16 -18.02 47.61
N ASP A 43 -13.85 -18.78 48.66
CA ASP A 43 -14.37 -18.56 50.00
C ASP A 43 -13.81 -17.29 50.66
N PHE A 44 -12.60 -16.86 50.28
CA PHE A 44 -12.05 -15.57 50.69
C PHE A 44 -12.94 -14.42 50.20
N PHE A 45 -13.40 -14.46 48.95
CA PHE A 45 -14.25 -13.40 48.39
C PHE A 45 -15.64 -13.38 49.04
N LYS A 46 -16.19 -14.54 49.42
CA LYS A 46 -17.44 -14.63 50.20
C LYS A 46 -17.27 -13.97 51.57
N ALA A 47 -16.18 -14.28 52.29
CA ALA A 47 -15.87 -13.67 53.58
C ALA A 47 -15.65 -12.15 53.45
N LEU A 48 -14.93 -11.69 52.42
CA LEU A 48 -14.73 -10.26 52.16
C LEU A 48 -16.05 -9.53 51.85
N GLY A 49 -16.92 -10.16 51.05
CA GLY A 49 -18.28 -9.67 50.79
C GLY A 49 -19.11 -9.57 52.07
N ARG A 50 -18.98 -10.54 52.97
CA ARG A 50 -19.63 -10.52 54.29
C ARG A 50 -19.14 -9.33 55.13
N VAL A 51 -17.84 -9.06 55.16
CA VAL A 51 -17.27 -7.90 55.87
C VAL A 51 -17.84 -6.58 55.33
N LYS A 52 -17.97 -6.43 54.01
CA LYS A 52 -18.59 -5.25 53.38
C LYS A 52 -20.04 -5.09 53.80
N GLN A 53 -20.80 -6.17 53.75
CA GLN A 53 -22.21 -6.17 54.17
C GLN A 53 -22.36 -5.77 55.64
N ILE A 54 -21.55 -6.33 56.54
CA ILE A 54 -21.56 -5.96 57.97
C ILE A 54 -21.23 -4.47 58.12
N HIS A 55 -20.17 -4.00 57.46
CA HIS A 55 -19.76 -2.59 57.53
C HIS A 55 -20.88 -1.63 57.06
N ASP A 56 -21.65 -2.00 56.03
CA ASP A 56 -22.79 -1.21 55.57
C ASP A 56 -24.01 -1.31 56.49
N ASP A 57 -24.35 -2.51 56.97
CA ASP A 57 -25.46 -2.73 57.90
C ASP A 57 -25.24 -1.97 59.23
N VAL A 58 -23.98 -1.82 59.66
CA VAL A 58 -23.63 -1.08 60.89
C VAL A 58 -24.02 0.40 60.80
N LYS A 59 -24.11 0.99 59.60
CA LYS A 59 -24.62 2.36 59.41
C LYS A 59 -26.05 2.52 59.93
N ILE A 60 -26.85 1.44 59.95
CA ILE A 60 -28.20 1.44 60.53
C ILE A 60 -28.11 1.52 62.05
N LEU A 61 -27.18 0.80 62.69
CA LEU A 61 -26.98 0.83 64.14
C LEU A 61 -26.54 2.21 64.63
N LEU A 62 -25.74 2.94 63.83
CA LEU A 62 -25.34 4.32 64.15
C LEU A 62 -26.52 5.31 64.22
N ARG A 63 -27.66 4.98 63.59
CA ARG A 63 -28.90 5.76 63.65
C ARG A 63 -29.81 5.37 64.82
N THR A 64 -29.41 4.39 65.63
CA THR A 64 -30.16 3.89 66.80
C THR A 64 -29.46 4.21 68.12
N ASN A 65 -30.05 3.80 69.26
CA ASN A 65 -29.50 4.03 70.60
C ASN A 65 -28.22 3.22 70.93
N GLN A 66 -27.69 2.42 70.00
CA GLN A 66 -26.49 1.58 70.17
C GLN A 66 -25.27 2.11 69.41
N GLN A 67 -25.04 3.43 69.44
CA GLN A 67 -24.00 4.09 68.64
C GLN A 67 -22.57 3.61 68.97
N ARG A 68 -22.26 3.35 70.25
CA ARG A 68 -20.91 2.93 70.66
C ARG A 68 -20.52 1.56 70.10
N ALA A 69 -21.39 0.56 70.22
CA ALA A 69 -21.17 -0.76 69.65
C ALA A 69 -21.12 -0.69 68.12
N GLY A 70 -21.95 0.16 67.50
CA GLY A 70 -21.88 0.41 66.06
C GLY A 70 -20.52 0.98 65.63
N LEU A 71 -19.98 1.97 66.34
CA LEU A 71 -18.66 2.56 66.03
C LEU A 71 -17.53 1.52 66.17
N GLU A 72 -17.53 0.74 67.25
CA GLU A 72 -16.51 -0.30 67.49
C GLU A 72 -16.53 -1.39 66.40
N ILE A 73 -17.72 -1.89 66.01
CA ILE A 73 -17.84 -2.89 64.93
C ILE A 73 -17.44 -2.29 63.59
N MET A 74 -17.82 -1.03 63.30
CA MET A 74 -17.45 -0.36 62.06
C MET A 74 -15.93 -0.23 61.93
N GLU A 75 -15.24 0.21 63.00
CA GLU A 75 -13.78 0.32 63.03
C GLU A 75 -13.10 -1.04 62.84
N GLN A 76 -13.59 -2.09 63.53
CA GLN A 76 -13.07 -3.45 63.36
C GLN A 76 -13.24 -3.96 61.93
N MET A 77 -14.42 -3.78 61.32
CA MET A 77 -14.67 -4.19 59.95
C MET A 77 -13.83 -3.39 58.95
N ALA A 78 -13.62 -2.09 59.17
CA ALA A 78 -12.76 -1.26 58.34
C ALA A 78 -11.30 -1.74 58.36
N LEU A 79 -10.76 -2.04 59.55
CA LEU A 79 -9.40 -2.59 59.70
C LEU A 79 -9.27 -3.97 59.04
N LEU A 80 -10.29 -4.82 59.19
CA LEU A 80 -10.34 -6.12 58.51
C LEU A 80 -10.38 -5.97 56.99
N GLN A 81 -11.16 -5.01 56.45
CA GLN A 81 -11.16 -4.73 55.01
C GLN A 81 -9.78 -4.31 54.53
N GLU A 82 -9.13 -3.37 55.22
CA GLU A 82 -7.81 -2.87 54.81
C GLU A 82 -6.75 -3.98 54.78
N THR A 83 -6.67 -4.78 55.84
CA THR A 83 -5.76 -5.94 55.91
C THR A 83 -6.08 -7.02 54.87
N SER A 84 -7.36 -7.24 54.59
CA SER A 84 -7.80 -8.20 53.56
C SER A 84 -7.43 -7.72 52.16
N TYR A 85 -7.58 -6.43 51.86
CA TYR A 85 -7.17 -5.85 50.58
C TYR A 85 -5.66 -5.86 50.39
N GLU A 86 -4.88 -5.61 51.45
CA GLU A 86 -3.41 -5.71 51.39
C GLU A 86 -2.97 -7.15 51.07
N ARG A 87 -3.61 -8.14 51.70
CA ARG A 87 -3.35 -9.57 51.41
C ARG A 87 -3.74 -9.93 49.97
N LEU A 88 -4.94 -9.53 49.55
CA LEU A 88 -5.43 -9.77 48.19
C LEU A 88 -4.48 -9.16 47.16
N TYR A 89 -4.08 -7.90 47.34
CA TYR A 89 -3.14 -7.21 46.46
C TYR A 89 -1.80 -7.95 46.36
N ARG A 90 -1.19 -8.33 47.49
CA ARG A 90 0.08 -9.07 47.48
C ARG A 90 -0.01 -10.41 46.76
N TRP A 91 -1.07 -11.17 47.02
CA TRP A 91 -1.30 -12.44 46.34
C TRP A 91 -1.46 -12.20 44.82
N THR A 92 -2.29 -11.22 44.44
CA THR A 92 -2.54 -10.90 43.03
C THR A 92 -1.27 -10.47 42.30
N GLN A 93 -0.42 -9.66 42.93
CA GLN A 93 0.89 -9.30 42.36
C GLN A 93 1.79 -10.52 42.16
N ASN A 94 1.82 -11.45 43.12
CA ASN A 94 2.63 -12.66 43.00
C ASN A 94 2.12 -13.55 41.86
N GLU A 95 0.80 -13.73 41.73
CA GLU A 95 0.22 -14.43 40.59
C GLU A 95 0.58 -13.73 39.26
N CYS A 96 0.45 -12.41 39.16
CA CYS A 96 0.86 -11.68 37.95
C CYS A 96 2.33 -11.91 37.59
N ARG A 97 3.23 -11.99 38.59
CA ARG A 97 4.67 -12.26 38.37
C ARG A 97 4.97 -13.67 37.89
N THR A 98 4.11 -14.66 38.16
CA THR A 98 4.32 -16.03 37.68
C THR A 98 3.85 -16.22 36.23
N LEU A 99 3.01 -15.32 35.70
CA LEU A 99 2.49 -15.31 34.32
C LEU A 99 3.55 -14.91 33.27
N THR A 100 4.72 -15.53 33.33
CA THR A 100 5.86 -15.24 32.44
C THR A 100 6.06 -16.27 31.33
N GLN A 101 5.19 -17.29 31.26
CA GLN A 101 5.16 -18.32 30.23
C GLN A 101 4.40 -17.84 28.99
N GLU A 102 4.66 -18.44 27.82
CA GLU A 102 3.96 -18.07 26.57
C GLU A 102 2.45 -18.33 26.66
N SER A 103 2.05 -19.51 27.14
CA SER A 103 0.66 -19.80 27.49
C SER A 103 0.31 -19.19 28.84
N CYS A 104 -0.62 -18.23 28.84
CA CYS A 104 -1.10 -17.55 30.03
C CYS A 104 -2.50 -18.05 30.38
N ASP A 105 -2.60 -19.00 31.30
CA ASP A 105 -3.89 -19.46 31.80
C ASP A 105 -4.37 -18.53 32.92
N ILE A 106 -5.30 -17.64 32.59
CA ILE A 106 -5.92 -16.74 33.56
C ILE A 106 -6.87 -17.52 34.46
N SER A 107 -6.46 -17.73 35.71
CA SER A 107 -7.29 -18.38 36.73
C SER A 107 -8.58 -17.58 37.00
N PRO A 108 -9.73 -18.24 37.19
CA PRO A 108 -10.97 -17.56 37.57
C PRO A 108 -10.84 -16.79 38.88
N VAL A 109 -9.98 -17.24 39.80
CA VAL A 109 -9.69 -16.57 41.07
C VAL A 109 -8.99 -15.23 40.83
N LEU A 110 -8.12 -15.14 39.81
CA LEU A 110 -7.45 -13.90 39.44
C LEU A 110 -8.44 -12.86 38.90
N ALA A 111 -9.43 -13.30 38.11
CA ALA A 111 -10.50 -12.42 37.65
C ALA A 111 -11.38 -11.90 38.80
N GLN A 112 -11.71 -12.75 39.77
CA GLN A 112 -12.41 -12.34 40.99
C GLN A 112 -11.57 -11.40 41.86
N ALA A 113 -10.24 -11.58 41.88
CA ALA A 113 -9.33 -10.67 42.56
C ALA A 113 -9.36 -9.27 41.94
N MET A 114 -9.32 -9.17 40.61
CA MET A 114 -9.44 -7.90 39.90
C MET A 114 -10.80 -7.23 40.11
N GLU A 115 -11.89 -8.02 40.12
CA GLU A 115 -13.23 -7.52 40.48
C GLU A 115 -13.23 -6.91 41.89
N ALA A 116 -12.67 -7.60 42.88
CA ALA A 116 -12.63 -7.06 44.23
C ALA A 116 -11.71 -5.84 44.36
N LEU A 117 -10.56 -5.84 43.69
CA LEU A 117 -9.59 -4.74 43.72
C LEU A 117 -10.11 -3.45 43.07
N GLN A 118 -11.14 -3.51 42.21
CA GLN A 118 -11.72 -2.33 41.56
C GLN A 118 -12.25 -1.30 42.57
N ASP A 119 -12.62 -1.72 43.78
CA ASP A 119 -13.02 -0.86 44.91
C ASP A 119 -11.85 0.01 45.46
N ARG A 120 -10.61 -0.34 45.11
CA ARG A 120 -9.38 0.35 45.49
C ARG A 120 -8.59 0.69 44.22
N PRO A 121 -8.95 1.79 43.51
CA PRO A 121 -8.41 2.11 42.18
C PRO A 121 -6.88 2.14 42.09
N VAL A 122 -6.20 2.57 43.17
CA VAL A 122 -4.73 2.60 43.24
C VAL A 122 -4.13 1.19 43.22
N LEU A 123 -4.67 0.26 44.01
CA LEU A 123 -4.20 -1.13 44.05
C LEU A 123 -4.52 -1.87 42.75
N TYR A 124 -5.71 -1.62 42.19
CA TYR A 124 -6.11 -2.11 40.88
C TYR A 124 -5.10 -1.71 39.79
N LYS A 125 -4.76 -0.42 39.71
CA LYS A 125 -3.81 0.10 38.71
C LYS A 125 -2.41 -0.49 38.89
N TYR A 126 -1.87 -0.54 40.11
CA TYR A 126 -0.57 -1.17 40.35
C TYR A 126 -0.53 -2.66 40.01
N THR A 127 -1.67 -3.36 40.12
CA THR A 127 -1.78 -4.77 39.72
C THR A 127 -1.71 -4.92 38.20
N LEU A 128 -2.36 -4.02 37.46
CA LEU A 128 -2.26 -3.96 35.99
C LEU A 128 -0.83 -3.66 35.53
N ASP A 129 -0.14 -2.73 36.19
CA ASP A 129 1.26 -2.38 35.87
C ASP A 129 2.21 -3.58 36.09
N GLU A 130 2.01 -4.33 37.18
CA GLU A 130 2.77 -5.54 37.48
C GLU A 130 2.51 -6.65 36.44
N PHE A 131 1.24 -6.88 36.09
CA PHE A 131 0.87 -7.80 35.01
C PHE A 131 1.54 -7.40 33.68
N GLY A 132 1.41 -6.13 33.29
CA GLY A 132 2.02 -5.59 32.08
C GLY A 132 3.53 -5.78 32.05
N THR A 133 4.22 -5.61 33.19
CA THR A 133 5.67 -5.80 33.30
C THR A 133 6.09 -7.27 33.15
N ALA A 134 5.37 -8.18 33.80
CA ALA A 134 5.61 -9.62 33.68
C ALA A 134 5.39 -10.11 32.24
N ARG A 135 4.27 -9.70 31.62
CA ARG A 135 3.95 -10.03 30.23
C ARG A 135 4.90 -9.40 29.23
N ARG A 136 5.30 -8.13 29.40
CA ARG A 136 6.33 -7.49 28.56
C ARG A 136 7.61 -8.33 28.51
N SER A 137 8.06 -8.81 29.66
CA SER A 137 9.25 -9.67 29.75
C SER A 137 9.05 -11.02 29.06
N ALA A 138 7.85 -11.61 29.16
CA ALA A 138 7.49 -12.85 28.48
C ALA A 138 7.45 -12.67 26.95
N VAL A 139 6.76 -11.64 26.45
CA VAL A 139 6.62 -11.34 25.01
C VAL A 139 7.97 -11.02 24.39
N VAL A 140 8.84 -10.25 25.07
CA VAL A 140 10.20 -9.99 24.56
C VAL A 140 11.00 -11.29 24.43
N ARG A 141 10.95 -12.18 25.44
CA ARG A 141 11.63 -13.47 25.35
C ARG A 141 11.05 -14.35 24.25
N GLY A 142 9.72 -14.46 24.16
CA GLY A 142 9.04 -15.21 23.12
C GLY A 142 9.38 -14.71 21.71
N PHE A 143 9.50 -13.39 21.53
CA PHE A 143 9.92 -12.83 20.23
C PHE A 143 11.35 -13.26 19.87
N ILE A 144 12.29 -13.18 20.83
CA ILE A 144 13.68 -13.60 20.61
C ILE A 144 13.78 -15.12 20.39
N ASP A 145 13.01 -15.92 21.11
CA ASP A 145 12.95 -17.37 20.91
C ASP A 145 12.35 -17.71 19.54
N ALA A 146 11.28 -17.05 19.11
CA ALA A 146 10.72 -17.22 17.76
C ALA A 146 11.74 -16.86 16.66
N LEU A 147 12.52 -15.80 16.88
CA LEU A 147 13.59 -15.38 15.96
C LEU A 147 14.73 -16.41 15.87
N THR A 148 15.20 -16.91 17.01
CA THR A 148 16.48 -17.65 17.11
C THR A 148 16.35 -19.17 17.27
N ARG A 149 15.28 -19.65 17.91
CA ARG A 149 15.04 -21.07 18.24
C ARG A 149 13.84 -21.67 17.52
N GLY A 150 12.85 -20.84 17.15
CA GLY A 150 11.59 -21.30 16.58
C GLY A 150 10.64 -21.84 17.65
N GLY A 151 9.57 -22.51 17.22
CA GLY A 151 8.56 -23.07 18.12
C GLY A 151 9.00 -24.35 18.83
N LEU A 152 8.11 -24.90 19.66
CA LEU A 152 8.35 -26.12 20.43
C LEU A 152 8.84 -27.26 19.52
N GLY A 153 9.99 -27.85 19.86
CA GLY A 153 10.63 -28.91 19.07
C GLY A 153 11.31 -28.44 17.77
N GLY A 154 11.51 -27.12 17.59
CA GLY A 154 12.11 -26.54 16.39
C GLY A 154 11.11 -26.30 15.25
N THR A 155 9.81 -26.37 15.55
CA THR A 155 8.71 -26.16 14.61
C THR A 155 7.71 -25.15 15.17
N PRO A 156 7.41 -24.05 14.44
CA PRO A 156 8.04 -23.63 13.19
C PRO A 156 9.53 -23.29 13.37
N ARG A 157 10.30 -23.33 12.27
CA ARG A 157 11.75 -23.05 12.31
C ARG A 157 12.01 -21.60 12.77
N PRO A 158 13.21 -21.29 13.32
CA PRO A 158 13.59 -19.92 13.65
C PRO A 158 13.38 -18.97 12.49
N ILE A 159 12.78 -17.81 12.76
CA ILE A 159 12.48 -16.81 11.73
C ILE A 159 13.77 -16.32 11.05
N GLU A 160 14.89 -16.24 11.78
CA GLU A 160 16.20 -15.83 11.23
C GLU A 160 16.72 -16.75 10.11
N MET A 161 16.27 -18.01 10.03
CA MET A 161 16.61 -18.88 8.89
C MET A 161 16.06 -18.36 7.56
N HIS A 162 15.01 -17.55 7.60
CA HIS A 162 14.40 -16.95 6.41
C HIS A 162 15.03 -15.62 6.00
N SER A 163 16.12 -15.17 6.66
CA SER A 163 16.78 -13.88 6.37
C SER A 163 17.24 -13.69 4.91
N HIS A 164 17.42 -14.77 4.15
CA HIS A 164 17.72 -14.76 2.71
C HIS A 164 16.52 -14.39 1.83
N ASP A 165 15.30 -14.47 2.36
CA ASP A 165 14.05 -14.03 1.74
C ASP A 165 13.49 -12.85 2.56
N PRO A 166 13.85 -11.59 2.19
CA PRO A 166 13.47 -10.40 2.95
C PRO A 166 11.97 -10.24 3.19
N LEU A 167 11.14 -10.55 2.20
CA LEU A 167 9.69 -10.34 2.31
C LEU A 167 9.09 -11.32 3.29
N ARG A 168 9.49 -12.60 3.20
CA ARG A 168 9.07 -13.62 4.15
C ARG A 168 9.58 -13.33 5.55
N TYR A 169 10.85 -12.94 5.69
CA TYR A 169 11.45 -12.64 6.99
C TYR A 169 10.73 -11.50 7.71
N VAL A 170 10.45 -10.40 7.02
CA VAL A 170 9.67 -9.28 7.59
C VAL A 170 8.22 -9.71 7.86
N GLY A 171 7.61 -10.48 6.96
CA GLY A 171 6.26 -11.01 7.13
C GLY A 171 6.10 -11.90 8.36
N ASP A 172 7.01 -12.85 8.57
CA ASP A 172 7.00 -13.76 9.72
C ASP A 172 7.14 -12.98 11.04
N MET A 173 8.01 -11.95 11.09
CA MET A 173 8.14 -11.08 12.26
C MET A 173 6.85 -10.32 12.58
N LEU A 174 6.22 -9.72 11.56
CA LEU A 174 4.97 -8.96 11.73
C LEU A 174 3.78 -9.87 12.05
N ALA A 175 3.73 -11.07 11.47
CA ALA A 175 2.70 -12.07 11.77
C ALA A 175 2.78 -12.54 13.23
N TRP A 176 3.99 -12.85 13.71
CA TRP A 176 4.21 -13.21 15.11
C TRP A 176 3.76 -12.09 16.05
N LEU A 177 4.14 -10.85 15.73
CA LEU A 177 3.76 -9.68 16.50
C LEU A 177 2.24 -9.46 16.55
N HIS A 178 1.57 -9.59 15.40
CA HIS A 178 0.11 -9.49 15.31
C HIS A 178 -0.57 -10.54 16.21
N GLN A 179 -0.13 -11.80 16.13
CA GLN A 179 -0.67 -12.87 16.96
C GLN A 179 -0.40 -12.65 18.46
N ALA A 180 0.82 -12.24 18.83
CA ALA A 180 1.16 -11.95 20.21
C ALA A 180 0.29 -10.80 20.75
N THR A 181 0.10 -9.73 19.97
CA THR A 181 -0.72 -8.60 20.36
C THR A 181 -2.18 -9.00 20.61
N ALA A 182 -2.76 -9.83 19.73
CA ALA A 182 -4.10 -10.36 19.91
C ALA A 182 -4.21 -11.22 21.18
N SER A 183 -3.23 -12.11 21.40
CA SER A 183 -3.21 -13.01 22.57
C SER A 183 -3.12 -12.23 23.89
N GLU A 184 -2.29 -11.19 23.96
CA GLU A 184 -2.18 -10.36 25.18
C GLU A 184 -3.46 -9.56 25.46
N LYS A 185 -4.17 -9.13 24.42
CA LYS A 185 -5.50 -8.52 24.57
C LYS A 185 -6.49 -9.53 25.15
N GLU A 186 -6.55 -10.74 24.60
CA GLU A 186 -7.43 -11.81 25.09
C GLU A 186 -7.13 -12.19 26.56
N HIS A 187 -5.85 -12.26 26.95
CA HIS A 187 -5.47 -12.51 28.35
C HIS A 187 -6.00 -11.41 29.30
N LEU A 188 -5.90 -10.14 28.90
CA LEU A 188 -6.41 -9.01 29.69
C LEU A 188 -7.94 -9.00 29.74
N GLU A 189 -8.62 -9.30 28.64
CA GLU A 189 -10.08 -9.44 28.60
C GLU A 189 -10.54 -10.56 29.55
N ALA A 190 -9.85 -11.71 29.55
CA ALA A 190 -10.13 -12.80 30.47
C ALA A 190 -9.90 -12.42 31.95
N MET A 191 -8.84 -11.64 32.22
CA MET A 191 -8.50 -11.17 33.57
C MET A 191 -9.49 -10.12 34.09
N LEU A 192 -9.99 -9.25 33.22
CA LEU A 192 -10.87 -8.14 33.56
C LEU A 192 -12.35 -8.43 33.29
N LYS A 193 -12.72 -9.66 32.92
CA LYS A 193 -14.09 -10.05 32.55
C LYS A 193 -15.16 -9.74 33.60
N LEU A 194 -14.80 -9.66 34.88
CA LEU A 194 -15.70 -9.40 36.01
C LEU A 194 -15.66 -7.92 36.47
N VAL A 195 -14.76 -7.11 35.91
CA VAL A 195 -14.56 -5.72 36.31
C VAL A 195 -15.61 -4.83 35.64
N THR A 196 -16.22 -3.94 36.42
CA THR A 196 -17.39 -3.13 35.98
C THR A 196 -17.13 -1.62 35.94
N ILE A 197 -15.92 -1.18 36.32
CA ILE A 197 -15.56 0.24 36.26
C ILE A 197 -15.57 0.77 34.83
N GLN A 198 -15.83 2.06 34.67
CA GLN A 198 -15.67 2.73 33.37
C GLN A 198 -14.19 2.78 32.97
N GLY A 199 -13.89 2.65 31.68
CA GLY A 199 -12.52 2.72 31.15
C GLY A 199 -11.74 1.41 31.15
N VAL A 200 -12.39 0.25 31.31
CA VAL A 200 -11.71 -1.08 31.21
C VAL A 200 -11.04 -1.25 29.84
N GLU A 201 -11.71 -0.90 28.74
CA GLU A 201 -11.12 -1.00 27.39
C GLU A 201 -9.88 -0.11 27.25
N GLU A 202 -9.89 1.11 27.80
CA GLU A 202 -8.73 2.01 27.78
C GLU A 202 -7.56 1.41 28.57
N ASN A 203 -7.82 0.84 29.76
CA ASN A 203 -6.81 0.15 30.56
C ASN A 203 -6.21 -1.06 29.81
N ILE A 204 -7.04 -1.85 29.12
CA ILE A 204 -6.57 -2.98 28.30
C ILE A 204 -5.63 -2.46 27.21
N GLN A 205 -6.05 -1.44 26.48
CA GLN A 205 -5.26 -0.85 25.40
C GLN A 205 -3.93 -0.26 25.91
N GLU A 206 -3.92 0.44 27.05
CA GLU A 206 -2.70 0.96 27.68
C GLU A 206 -1.72 -0.16 28.07
N VAL A 207 -2.21 -1.23 28.70
CA VAL A 207 -1.36 -2.35 29.14
C VAL A 207 -0.82 -3.13 27.94
N VAL A 208 -1.63 -3.40 26.91
CA VAL A 208 -1.14 -4.01 25.65
C VAL A 208 -0.09 -3.11 24.98
N GLY A 209 -0.31 -1.79 24.96
CA GLY A 209 0.67 -0.82 24.49
C GLY A 209 2.02 -0.94 25.22
N HIS A 210 1.99 -1.01 26.55
CA HIS A 210 3.19 -1.21 27.37
C HIS A 210 3.89 -2.55 27.13
N ILE A 211 3.12 -3.64 26.96
CA ILE A 211 3.67 -4.98 26.67
C ILE A 211 4.39 -4.99 25.31
N THR A 212 3.72 -4.47 24.28
CA THR A 212 4.24 -4.45 22.90
C THR A 212 5.43 -3.51 22.70
N GLU A 213 5.58 -2.47 23.54
CA GLU A 213 6.72 -1.57 23.53
C GLU A 213 8.07 -2.31 23.65
N GLY A 214 8.10 -3.43 24.39
CA GLY A 214 9.30 -4.22 24.60
C GLY A 214 9.91 -4.80 23.30
N VAL A 215 9.09 -5.08 22.29
CA VAL A 215 9.53 -5.70 21.03
C VAL A 215 9.84 -4.69 19.93
N CYS A 216 9.52 -3.41 20.10
CA CYS A 216 9.75 -2.36 19.10
C CYS A 216 11.22 -2.25 18.68
N ARG A 217 12.14 -2.22 19.64
CA ARG A 217 13.59 -2.11 19.36
C ARG A 217 14.15 -3.29 18.57
N PRO A 218 13.99 -4.56 18.99
CA PRO A 218 14.52 -5.70 18.24
C PRO A 218 13.84 -5.89 16.87
N LEU A 219 12.57 -5.50 16.73
CA LEU A 219 11.86 -5.46 15.46
C LEU A 219 12.47 -4.42 14.51
N LYS A 220 12.57 -3.16 14.98
CA LYS A 220 13.11 -2.03 14.21
C LYS A 220 14.49 -2.35 13.64
N VAL A 221 15.42 -2.80 14.48
CA VAL A 221 16.80 -3.09 14.04
C VAL A 221 16.83 -4.12 12.91
N ARG A 222 16.04 -5.19 13.00
CA ARG A 222 16.01 -6.26 11.99
C ARG A 222 15.38 -5.80 10.68
N ILE A 223 14.26 -5.10 10.74
CA ILE A 223 13.59 -4.57 9.55
C ILE A 223 14.46 -3.52 8.88
N GLU A 224 15.07 -2.61 9.66
CA GLU A 224 15.98 -1.59 9.15
C GLU A 224 17.18 -2.22 8.43
N GLN A 225 17.81 -3.26 8.99
CA GLN A 225 18.90 -3.99 8.33
C GLN A 225 18.48 -4.58 6.99
N VAL A 226 17.27 -5.13 6.90
CA VAL A 226 16.72 -5.69 5.66
C VAL A 226 16.53 -4.60 4.60
N ILE A 227 15.97 -3.44 5.00
CA ILE A 227 15.71 -2.34 4.07
C ILE A 227 17.04 -1.71 3.59
N VAL A 228 17.98 -1.48 4.52
CA VAL A 228 19.29 -0.86 4.24
C VAL A 228 20.21 -1.78 3.43
N ALA A 229 19.97 -3.09 3.43
CA ALA A 229 20.65 -4.03 2.53
C ALA A 229 20.25 -3.86 1.05
N GLU A 230 19.30 -2.96 0.74
CA GLU A 230 18.84 -2.61 -0.61
C GLU A 230 18.53 -3.83 -1.50
N PRO A 231 17.58 -4.70 -1.12
CA PRO A 231 17.33 -5.95 -1.82
C PRO A 231 16.63 -5.79 -3.20
N GLY A 232 16.45 -4.55 -3.66
CA GLY A 232 15.82 -4.19 -4.93
C GLY A 232 14.50 -3.44 -4.79
N ALA A 233 14.20 -2.57 -5.76
CA ALA A 233 13.03 -1.67 -5.71
C ALA A 233 11.69 -2.42 -5.57
N VAL A 234 11.49 -3.52 -6.31
CA VAL A 234 10.26 -4.33 -6.22
C VAL A 234 10.06 -4.87 -4.80
N LEU A 235 11.13 -5.37 -4.18
CA LEU A 235 11.04 -5.97 -2.86
C LEU A 235 10.85 -4.91 -1.76
N LEU A 236 11.55 -3.78 -1.86
CA LEU A 236 11.35 -2.62 -0.99
C LEU A 236 9.90 -2.11 -1.05
N TYR A 237 9.30 -2.11 -2.23
CA TYR A 237 7.90 -1.72 -2.40
C TYR A 237 6.95 -2.73 -1.76
N LYS A 238 7.16 -4.04 -1.98
CA LYS A 238 6.39 -5.11 -1.33
C LYS A 238 6.49 -5.06 0.20
N ILE A 239 7.69 -4.85 0.74
CA ILE A 239 7.92 -4.68 2.18
C ILE A 239 7.19 -3.44 2.71
N SER A 240 7.23 -2.33 1.98
CA SER A 240 6.51 -1.10 2.34
C SER A 240 4.99 -1.34 2.44
N ASN A 241 4.40 -2.06 1.48
CA ASN A 241 2.99 -2.43 1.49
C ASN A 241 2.65 -3.39 2.65
N LEU A 242 3.53 -4.35 2.93
CA LEU A 242 3.38 -5.29 4.03
C LEU A 242 3.37 -4.59 5.40
N LEU A 243 4.31 -3.66 5.61
CA LEU A 243 4.37 -2.84 6.82
C LEU A 243 3.09 -2.03 7.02
N LYS A 244 2.59 -1.41 5.94
CA LYS A 244 1.35 -0.64 5.97
C LYS A 244 0.12 -1.50 6.28
N PHE A 245 0.06 -2.72 5.72
CA PHE A 245 -1.00 -3.69 6.02
C PHE A 245 -1.00 -4.09 7.50
N TYR A 246 0.15 -4.45 8.07
CA TYR A 246 0.25 -4.84 9.48
C TYR A 246 0.06 -3.65 10.42
N HIS A 247 0.48 -2.44 10.05
CA HIS A 247 0.14 -1.23 10.78
C HIS A 247 -1.38 -1.08 10.93
N HIS A 248 -2.13 -1.20 9.83
CA HIS A 248 -3.60 -1.12 9.87
C HIS A 248 -4.22 -2.26 10.70
N THR A 249 -3.75 -3.50 10.49
CA THR A 249 -4.27 -4.69 11.18
C THR A 249 -4.06 -4.62 12.69
N ILE A 250 -2.85 -4.26 13.14
CA ILE A 250 -2.52 -4.13 14.56
C ILE A 250 -3.23 -2.92 15.18
N SER A 251 -3.35 -1.81 14.44
CA SER A 251 -4.10 -0.63 14.89
C SER A 251 -5.57 -0.97 15.19
N GLY A 252 -6.19 -1.86 14.40
CA GLY A 252 -7.55 -2.35 14.65
C GLY A 252 -7.71 -3.13 15.97
N ILE A 253 -6.63 -3.72 16.50
CA ILE A 253 -6.66 -4.50 17.76
C ILE A 253 -6.45 -3.60 18.97
N VAL A 254 -5.44 -2.73 18.92
CA VAL A 254 -4.96 -1.97 20.09
C VAL A 254 -5.46 -0.53 20.14
N GLY A 255 -6.09 -0.03 19.06
CA GLY A 255 -6.51 1.36 18.98
C GLY A 255 -5.33 2.33 19.03
N ASN A 256 -5.50 3.45 19.75
CA ASN A 256 -4.51 4.52 19.82
C ASN A 256 -3.41 4.30 20.89
N SER A 257 -3.55 3.31 21.76
CA SER A 257 -2.67 3.16 22.94
C SER A 257 -1.37 2.40 22.66
N ALA A 258 -1.27 1.61 21.58
CA ALA A 258 0.01 1.08 21.08
C ALA A 258 0.75 2.07 20.17
N ALA A 259 0.74 3.36 20.53
CA ALA A 259 1.32 4.42 19.73
C ALA A 259 2.79 4.15 19.37
N THR A 260 3.59 3.63 20.32
CA THR A 260 5.02 3.35 20.08
C THR A 260 5.23 2.25 19.05
N LEU A 261 4.45 1.16 19.09
CA LEU A 261 4.57 0.07 18.13
C LEU A 261 4.12 0.52 16.74
N LEU A 262 2.97 1.17 16.65
CA LEU A 262 2.44 1.70 15.40
C LEU A 262 3.41 2.73 14.79
N THR A 263 3.95 3.63 15.60
CA THR A 263 4.98 4.59 15.17
C THR A 263 6.23 3.87 14.66
N THR A 264 6.66 2.80 15.33
CA THR A 264 7.83 2.01 14.90
C THR A 264 7.59 1.37 13.53
N ILE A 265 6.40 0.79 13.30
CA ILE A 265 6.05 0.19 12.00
C ILE A 265 5.94 1.28 10.91
N GLU A 266 5.34 2.42 11.23
CA GLU A 266 5.23 3.56 10.32
C GLU A 266 6.59 4.14 9.94
N GLU A 267 7.51 4.28 10.90
CA GLU A 267 8.90 4.69 10.63
C GLU A 267 9.59 3.74 9.65
N MET A 268 9.40 2.43 9.81
CA MET A 268 9.93 1.43 8.87
C MET A 268 9.24 1.49 7.51
N HIS A 269 7.93 1.74 7.47
CA HIS A 269 7.18 1.94 6.22
C HIS A 269 7.75 3.13 5.43
N LEU A 270 7.92 4.27 6.11
CA LEU A 270 8.48 5.49 5.53
C LEU A 270 9.94 5.31 5.08
N LEU A 271 10.75 4.59 5.86
CA LEU A 271 12.13 4.26 5.48
C LEU A 271 12.16 3.39 4.21
N SER A 272 11.34 2.34 4.15
CA SER A 272 11.23 1.46 2.98
C SER A 272 10.78 2.24 1.74
N LYS A 273 9.78 3.12 1.89
CA LYS A 273 9.27 3.97 0.81
C LYS A 273 10.34 4.95 0.32
N LYS A 274 11.09 5.58 1.24
CA LYS A 274 12.19 6.48 0.90
C LYS A 274 13.30 5.78 0.12
N ILE A 275 13.76 4.61 0.60
CA ILE A 275 14.84 3.85 -0.07
C ILE A 275 14.36 3.32 -1.43
N PHE A 276 13.09 2.90 -1.54
CA PHE A 276 12.47 2.55 -2.81
C PHE A 276 12.53 3.69 -3.84
N PHE A 277 12.07 4.90 -3.48
CA PHE A 277 12.10 6.04 -4.40
C PHE A 277 13.53 6.49 -4.73
N ASN A 278 14.45 6.39 -3.78
CA ASN A 278 15.87 6.64 -4.04
C ASN A 278 16.44 5.62 -5.04
N SER A 279 16.08 4.35 -4.90
CA SER A 279 16.48 3.27 -5.82
C SER A 279 15.95 3.52 -7.24
N LEU A 280 14.66 3.89 -7.37
CA LEU A 280 14.08 4.27 -8.66
C LEU A 280 14.74 5.50 -9.26
N SER A 281 14.98 6.53 -8.46
CA SER A 281 15.63 7.76 -8.91
C SER A 281 17.06 7.48 -9.38
N LEU A 282 17.80 6.64 -8.66
CA LEU A 282 19.15 6.21 -9.05
C LEU A 282 19.13 5.37 -10.34
N HIS A 283 18.16 4.47 -10.49
CA HIS A 283 17.94 3.73 -11.73
C HIS A 283 17.68 4.68 -12.90
N ALA A 284 16.78 5.65 -12.72
CA ALA A 284 16.49 6.69 -13.70
C ALA A 284 17.71 7.55 -14.07
N SER A 285 18.51 7.97 -13.09
CA SER A 285 19.74 8.72 -13.35
C SER A 285 20.76 7.90 -14.16
N LYS A 286 20.93 6.61 -13.83
CA LYS A 286 21.83 5.71 -14.58
C LYS A 286 21.42 5.53 -16.04
N LEU A 287 20.11 5.53 -16.33
CA LEU A 287 19.60 5.49 -17.71
C LEU A 287 20.03 6.75 -18.50
N MET A 288 20.14 7.89 -17.84
CA MET A 288 20.53 9.17 -18.45
C MET A 288 22.04 9.34 -18.60
N ASP A 289 22.86 8.69 -17.75
CA ASP A 289 24.33 8.80 -17.80
C ASP A 289 24.94 8.15 -19.06
N LYS A 290 24.34 7.07 -19.56
CA LYS A 290 24.76 6.36 -20.78
C LYS A 290 23.56 6.01 -21.63
N VAL A 291 23.09 6.99 -22.39
CA VAL A 291 21.99 6.80 -23.34
C VAL A 291 22.42 5.81 -24.42
N GLU A 292 21.79 4.64 -24.45
CA GLU A 292 21.98 3.64 -25.51
C GLU A 292 21.52 4.21 -26.85
N LEU A 293 22.25 3.93 -27.93
CA LEU A 293 21.79 4.25 -29.27
C LEU A 293 20.62 3.34 -29.67
N PRO A 294 19.70 3.82 -30.52
CA PRO A 294 18.61 3.00 -31.02
C PRO A 294 19.14 1.74 -31.72
N PRO A 295 18.50 0.58 -31.53
CA PRO A 295 18.90 -0.64 -32.21
C PRO A 295 18.67 -0.51 -33.73
N PRO A 296 19.36 -1.31 -34.56
CA PRO A 296 19.30 -1.19 -36.02
C PRO A 296 17.93 -1.52 -36.62
N ASP A 297 17.08 -2.22 -35.86
CA ASP A 297 15.70 -2.51 -36.20
C ASP A 297 14.73 -1.42 -35.72
N LEU A 298 15.22 -0.29 -35.18
CA LEU A 298 14.43 0.81 -34.63
C LEU A 298 13.38 0.36 -33.60
N GLY A 299 13.63 -0.76 -32.92
CA GLY A 299 12.82 -1.25 -31.82
C GLY A 299 13.12 -0.55 -30.49
N PRO A 300 12.34 -0.83 -29.43
CA PRO A 300 12.62 -0.38 -28.07
C PRO A 300 13.99 -0.87 -27.59
N SER A 301 14.79 -0.01 -26.94
CA SER A 301 16.10 -0.39 -26.42
C SER A 301 16.02 -1.43 -25.29
N SER A 302 17.12 -2.14 -25.02
CA SER A 302 17.22 -3.07 -23.89
C SER A 302 16.94 -2.38 -22.56
N ALA A 303 17.51 -1.19 -22.36
CA ALA A 303 17.31 -0.39 -21.18
C ALA A 303 15.83 -0.02 -20.95
N LEU A 304 15.11 0.33 -22.03
CA LEU A 304 13.68 0.60 -21.99
C LEU A 304 12.88 -0.63 -21.55
N ASN A 305 13.11 -1.79 -22.20
CA ASN A 305 12.41 -3.03 -21.88
C ASN A 305 12.64 -3.47 -20.42
N GLN A 306 13.89 -3.40 -19.93
CA GLN A 306 14.21 -3.76 -18.55
C GLN A 306 13.51 -2.84 -17.53
N THR A 307 13.47 -1.53 -17.81
CA THR A 307 12.84 -0.55 -16.92
C THR A 307 11.31 -0.67 -16.93
N LEU A 308 10.71 -0.95 -18.08
CA LEU A 308 9.27 -1.21 -18.17
C LEU A 308 8.87 -2.50 -17.45
N ASN A 309 9.71 -3.56 -17.49
CA ASN A 309 9.49 -4.76 -16.70
C ASN A 309 9.57 -4.48 -15.20
N LEU A 310 10.57 -3.70 -14.75
CA LEU A 310 10.66 -3.24 -13.36
C LEU A 310 9.40 -2.48 -12.94
N LEU A 311 8.95 -1.53 -13.76
CA LEU A 311 7.74 -0.75 -13.50
C LEU A 311 6.51 -1.67 -13.41
N ARG A 312 6.36 -2.62 -14.34
CA ARG A 312 5.28 -3.61 -14.34
C ARG A 312 5.28 -4.44 -13.05
N GLU A 313 6.43 -4.91 -12.59
CA GLU A 313 6.53 -5.69 -11.34
C GLU A 313 6.16 -4.87 -10.10
N VAL A 314 6.58 -3.59 -10.05
CA VAL A 314 6.20 -2.66 -8.97
C VAL A 314 4.69 -2.45 -8.97
N LEU A 315 4.10 -2.10 -10.12
CA LEU A 315 2.66 -1.80 -10.21
C LEU A 315 1.80 -3.05 -9.94
N ALA A 316 2.21 -4.23 -10.42
CA ALA A 316 1.52 -5.50 -10.17
C ALA A 316 1.55 -5.91 -8.69
N SER A 317 2.57 -5.51 -7.94
CA SER A 317 2.66 -5.80 -6.51
C SER A 317 1.70 -4.99 -5.62
N HIS A 318 0.90 -4.11 -6.22
CA HIS A 318 -0.08 -3.28 -5.53
C HIS A 318 -1.47 -3.95 -5.37
N ASP A 319 -1.81 -4.97 -6.19
CA ASP A 319 -3.13 -5.63 -6.15
C ASP A 319 -3.42 -6.30 -4.79
N SER A 320 -2.38 -6.63 -4.02
CA SER A 320 -2.49 -7.20 -2.67
C SER A 320 -2.58 -6.17 -1.53
N SER A 321 -2.61 -4.87 -1.82
CA SER A 321 -2.50 -3.79 -0.83
C SER A 321 -3.86 -3.26 -0.35
N VAL A 322 -4.09 -3.24 0.97
CA VAL A 322 -5.37 -2.83 1.62
C VAL A 322 -5.50 -1.29 1.76
N VAL A 323 -4.76 -0.54 0.94
CA VAL A 323 -4.68 0.93 1.02
C VAL A 323 -5.91 1.59 0.38
N PRO A 324 -6.47 2.67 0.98
CA PRO A 324 -7.53 3.48 0.38
C PRO A 324 -7.18 3.95 -1.05
N LEU A 325 -8.20 4.07 -1.90
CA LEU A 325 -8.05 4.36 -3.32
C LEU A 325 -7.29 5.67 -3.60
N ASP A 326 -7.54 6.73 -2.84
CA ASP A 326 -6.90 8.04 -3.06
C ASP A 326 -5.39 8.00 -2.78
N ALA A 327 -5.00 7.34 -1.68
CA ALA A 327 -3.59 7.19 -1.32
C ALA A 327 -2.85 6.27 -2.30
N ARG A 328 -3.54 5.25 -2.84
CA ARG A 328 -3.05 4.40 -3.93
C ARG A 328 -2.79 5.23 -5.19
N GLN A 329 -3.75 6.05 -5.59
CA GLN A 329 -3.61 6.89 -6.79
C GLN A 329 -2.41 7.85 -6.67
N ALA A 330 -2.23 8.49 -5.51
CA ALA A 330 -1.10 9.41 -5.30
C ALA A 330 0.25 8.69 -5.42
N ASP A 331 0.38 7.49 -4.83
CA ASP A 331 1.60 6.69 -4.90
C ASP A 331 1.90 6.23 -6.34
N PHE A 332 0.87 5.81 -7.10
CA PHE A 332 1.01 5.48 -8.52
C PHE A 332 1.54 6.67 -9.34
N VAL A 333 0.95 7.85 -9.16
CA VAL A 333 1.36 9.05 -9.90
C VAL A 333 2.82 9.39 -9.63
N GLN A 334 3.29 9.25 -8.38
CA GLN A 334 4.69 9.48 -8.02
C GLN A 334 5.62 8.44 -8.66
N VAL A 335 5.30 7.14 -8.59
CA VAL A 335 6.10 6.07 -9.20
C VAL A 335 6.18 6.25 -10.71
N LEU A 336 5.04 6.50 -11.37
CA LEU A 336 4.98 6.73 -12.81
C LEU A 336 5.82 7.94 -13.23
N SER A 337 5.75 9.06 -12.50
CA SER A 337 6.53 10.25 -12.83
C SER A 337 8.04 10.04 -12.62
N CYS A 338 8.42 9.31 -11.57
CA CYS A 338 9.82 8.97 -11.28
C CYS A 338 10.47 8.09 -12.37
N VAL A 339 9.69 7.25 -13.07
CA VAL A 339 10.20 6.29 -14.05
C VAL A 339 9.92 6.70 -15.49
N LEU A 340 8.69 7.11 -15.82
CA LEU A 340 8.30 7.42 -17.20
C LEU A 340 8.95 8.69 -17.73
N ASP A 341 9.04 9.75 -16.92
CA ASP A 341 9.59 11.02 -17.40
C ASP A 341 11.07 10.88 -17.81
N PRO A 342 11.94 10.20 -17.02
CA PRO A 342 13.30 9.87 -17.44
C PRO A 342 13.36 8.92 -18.64
N LEU A 343 12.46 7.94 -18.74
CA LEU A 343 12.41 7.04 -19.89
C LEU A 343 12.06 7.76 -21.20
N LEU A 344 11.11 8.69 -21.16
CA LEU A 344 10.75 9.52 -22.30
C LEU A 344 11.93 10.40 -22.72
N GLN A 345 12.59 11.04 -21.75
CA GLN A 345 13.76 11.86 -22.01
C GLN A 345 14.90 11.02 -22.62
N MET A 346 15.16 9.83 -22.09
CA MET A 346 16.15 8.90 -22.62
C MET A 346 15.83 8.52 -24.08
N CYS A 347 14.57 8.19 -24.41
CA CYS A 347 14.17 7.86 -25.78
C CYS A 347 14.41 9.04 -26.73
N THR A 348 14.01 10.25 -26.34
CA THR A 348 14.23 11.47 -27.13
C THR A 348 15.72 11.74 -27.36
N MET A 349 16.55 11.60 -26.33
CA MET A 349 18.00 11.77 -26.44
C MET A 349 18.64 10.69 -27.35
N SER A 350 18.19 9.44 -27.22
CA SER A 350 18.64 8.31 -28.05
C SER A 350 18.33 8.55 -29.52
N ALA A 351 17.14 9.09 -29.81
CA ALA A 351 16.68 9.36 -31.18
C ALA A 351 17.27 10.63 -31.81
N SER A 352 17.93 11.50 -31.04
CA SER A 352 18.36 12.85 -31.47
C SER A 352 19.32 12.88 -32.66
N ASN A 353 20.08 11.80 -32.89
CA ASN A 353 21.04 11.69 -33.99
C ASN A 353 20.51 10.94 -35.22
N LEU A 354 19.24 10.51 -35.19
CA LEU A 354 18.61 9.79 -36.29
C LEU A 354 18.01 10.73 -37.33
N GLY A 355 17.85 10.24 -38.57
CA GLY A 355 17.05 10.93 -39.58
C GLY A 355 15.57 10.96 -39.18
N THR A 356 14.79 11.89 -39.73
CA THR A 356 13.38 12.14 -39.35
C THR A 356 12.53 10.87 -39.32
N ALA A 357 12.59 10.05 -40.37
CA ALA A 357 11.81 8.80 -40.47
C ALA A 357 12.31 7.73 -39.48
N ASP A 358 13.62 7.61 -39.28
CA ASP A 358 14.20 6.65 -38.33
C ASP A 358 13.85 7.02 -36.88
N MET A 359 13.99 8.31 -36.54
CA MET A 359 13.62 8.88 -35.26
C MET A 359 12.14 8.64 -34.97
N ALA A 360 11.25 8.99 -35.89
CA ALA A 360 9.81 8.84 -35.69
C ALA A 360 9.41 7.36 -35.54
N THR A 361 10.03 6.44 -36.28
CA THR A 361 9.78 5.00 -36.16
C THR A 361 10.21 4.46 -34.79
N PHE A 362 11.42 4.80 -34.34
CA PHE A 362 11.92 4.42 -33.02
C PHE A 362 11.04 4.96 -31.89
N MET A 363 10.62 6.22 -31.98
CA MET A 363 9.76 6.85 -30.98
C MET A 363 8.37 6.19 -30.95
N VAL A 364 7.74 5.95 -32.10
CA VAL A 364 6.44 5.25 -32.17
C VAL A 364 6.53 3.87 -31.50
N ASN A 365 7.56 3.08 -31.81
CA ASN A 365 7.75 1.77 -31.23
C ASN A 365 7.96 1.83 -29.71
N SER A 366 8.80 2.75 -29.24
CA SER A 366 9.12 2.91 -27.82
C SER A 366 7.91 3.40 -27.02
N LEU A 367 7.21 4.42 -27.50
CA LEU A 367 6.01 4.96 -26.86
C LEU A 367 4.86 3.95 -26.88
N TYR A 368 4.70 3.19 -27.95
CA TYR A 368 3.71 2.11 -28.04
C TYR A 368 3.96 1.02 -27.00
N MET A 369 5.23 0.63 -26.78
CA MET A 369 5.60 -0.32 -25.73
C MET A 369 5.29 0.22 -24.32
N MET A 370 5.58 1.49 -24.05
CA MET A 370 5.21 2.14 -22.79
C MET A 370 3.70 2.13 -22.60
N LYS A 371 2.93 2.54 -23.61
CA LYS A 371 1.47 2.62 -23.57
C LYS A 371 0.84 1.26 -23.30
N THR A 372 1.24 0.22 -24.04
CA THR A 372 0.71 -1.14 -23.85
C THR A 372 1.07 -1.73 -22.50
N THR A 373 2.23 -1.37 -21.94
CA THR A 373 2.61 -1.79 -20.57
C THR A 373 1.72 -1.14 -19.52
N LEU A 374 1.43 0.16 -19.64
CA LEU A 374 0.62 0.91 -18.69
C LEU A 374 -0.88 0.60 -18.79
N ALA A 375 -1.37 0.24 -19.97
CA ALA A 375 -2.79 -0.06 -20.21
C ALA A 375 -3.33 -1.24 -19.38
N LEU A 376 -2.46 -2.02 -18.74
CA LEU A 376 -2.81 -3.12 -17.86
C LEU A 376 -3.17 -2.67 -16.43
N PHE A 377 -2.92 -1.40 -16.08
CA PHE A 377 -3.01 -0.90 -14.72
C PHE A 377 -4.00 0.27 -14.59
N GLU A 378 -4.75 0.26 -13.49
CA GLU A 378 -5.63 1.37 -13.11
C GLU A 378 -4.83 2.65 -12.80
N PHE A 379 -5.51 3.81 -12.85
CA PHE A 379 -4.94 5.13 -12.54
C PHE A 379 -3.84 5.62 -13.51
N THR A 380 -3.73 4.99 -14.69
CA THR A 380 -2.74 5.36 -15.72
C THR A 380 -3.30 6.25 -16.83
N ASP A 381 -4.60 6.57 -16.82
CA ASP A 381 -5.33 7.23 -17.92
C ASP A 381 -4.63 8.49 -18.45
N LYS A 382 -4.26 9.41 -17.54
CA LYS A 382 -3.57 10.66 -17.92
C LYS A 382 -2.25 10.41 -18.65
N ARG A 383 -1.51 9.38 -18.25
CA ARG A 383 -0.23 9.02 -18.89
C ARG A 383 -0.48 8.29 -20.21
N LEU A 384 -1.53 7.47 -20.31
CA LEU A 384 -1.94 6.84 -21.57
C LEU A 384 -2.36 7.85 -22.63
N GLU A 385 -3.15 8.86 -22.24
CA GLU A 385 -3.53 9.97 -23.13
C GLU A 385 -2.30 10.74 -23.62
N MET A 386 -1.40 11.13 -22.71
CA MET A 386 -0.15 11.80 -23.05
C MET A 386 0.70 10.99 -24.05
N LEU A 387 0.88 9.69 -23.80
CA LEU A 387 1.62 8.80 -24.70
C LEU A 387 0.93 8.69 -26.07
N GLN A 388 -0.41 8.63 -26.10
CA GLN A 388 -1.17 8.58 -27.34
C GLN A 388 -0.96 9.82 -28.19
N PHE A 389 -1.02 11.02 -27.60
CA PHE A 389 -0.76 12.27 -28.32
C PHE A 389 0.66 12.33 -28.91
N GLN A 390 1.67 11.84 -28.16
CA GLN A 390 3.04 11.79 -28.68
C GLN A 390 3.21 10.77 -29.80
N ILE A 391 2.54 9.61 -29.71
CA ILE A 391 2.51 8.61 -30.79
C ILE A 391 1.93 9.26 -32.05
N GLU A 392 0.76 9.90 -31.95
CA GLU A 392 0.09 10.55 -33.09
C GLU A 392 0.98 11.60 -33.78
N ALA A 393 1.69 12.44 -33.02
CA ALA A 393 2.61 13.42 -33.59
C ALA A 393 3.76 12.78 -34.42
N HIS A 394 4.32 11.66 -33.94
CA HIS A 394 5.33 10.92 -34.69
C HIS A 394 4.73 10.12 -35.86
N LEU A 395 3.48 9.68 -35.76
CA LEU A 395 2.76 9.08 -36.89
C LEU A 395 2.55 10.07 -38.01
N ASP A 396 2.12 11.29 -37.71
CA ASP A 396 1.97 12.36 -38.71
C ASP A 396 3.30 12.64 -39.42
N THR A 397 4.41 12.58 -38.69
CA THR A 397 5.76 12.71 -39.26
C THR A 397 6.03 11.59 -40.27
N LEU A 398 5.75 10.33 -39.92
CA LEU A 398 5.94 9.18 -40.83
C LEU A 398 5.01 9.22 -42.04
N ILE A 399 3.77 9.69 -41.86
CA ILE A 399 2.81 9.88 -42.95
C ILE A 399 3.35 10.87 -43.98
N ASN A 400 3.86 12.01 -43.52
CA ASN A 400 4.44 13.05 -44.38
C ASN A 400 5.73 12.57 -45.06
N GLU A 401 6.62 11.89 -44.34
CA GLU A 401 7.85 11.31 -44.90
C GLU A 401 7.53 10.23 -45.96
N GLN A 402 6.56 9.34 -45.70
CA GLN A 402 6.13 8.32 -46.67
C GLN A 402 5.55 8.98 -47.93
N ALA A 403 4.69 9.99 -47.78
CA ALA A 403 4.13 10.71 -48.93
C ALA A 403 5.22 11.43 -49.73
N SER A 404 6.14 12.12 -49.05
CA SER A 404 7.29 12.79 -49.66
C SER A 404 8.21 11.81 -50.40
N TYR A 405 8.47 10.64 -49.80
CA TYR A 405 9.23 9.55 -50.40
C TYR A 405 8.57 9.07 -51.70
N VAL A 406 7.26 8.79 -51.67
CA VAL A 406 6.49 8.38 -52.86
C VAL A 406 6.51 9.46 -53.93
N LEU A 407 6.19 10.71 -53.60
CA LEU A 407 6.18 11.83 -54.56
C LEU A 407 7.55 12.04 -55.20
N THR A 408 8.63 11.89 -54.43
CA THR A 408 10.00 12.04 -54.95
C THR A 408 10.36 10.88 -55.87
N ARG A 409 10.09 9.63 -55.46
CA ARG A 409 10.38 8.43 -56.25
C ARG A 409 9.48 8.29 -57.48
N ALA A 410 8.28 8.86 -57.45
CA ALA A 410 7.36 8.89 -58.57
C ALA A 410 7.58 10.09 -59.52
N GLY A 411 8.56 10.96 -59.23
CA GLY A 411 8.91 12.10 -60.08
C GLY A 411 7.97 13.31 -59.95
N LEU A 412 7.09 13.32 -58.94
CA LEU A 412 6.08 14.37 -58.72
C LEU A 412 6.52 15.47 -57.77
N SER A 413 7.53 15.24 -56.93
CA SER A 413 7.91 16.17 -55.85
C SER A 413 8.25 17.59 -56.34
N TYR A 414 9.07 17.72 -57.39
CA TYR A 414 9.41 19.03 -57.95
C TYR A 414 8.20 19.72 -58.59
N ILE A 415 7.38 18.96 -59.31
CA ILE A 415 6.19 19.45 -60.01
C ILE A 415 5.16 19.97 -58.99
N TYR A 416 4.88 19.18 -57.96
CA TYR A 416 3.95 19.54 -56.89
C TYR A 416 4.42 20.79 -56.14
N ASN A 417 5.69 20.87 -55.76
CA ASN A 417 6.25 22.07 -55.13
C ASN A 417 6.16 23.30 -56.04
N SER A 418 6.38 23.14 -57.36
CA SER A 418 6.25 24.24 -58.33
C SER A 418 4.81 24.77 -58.38
N VAL A 419 3.82 23.87 -58.33
CA VAL A 419 2.39 24.24 -58.29
C VAL A 419 2.05 24.96 -56.99
N GLN A 420 2.54 24.49 -55.83
CA GLN A 420 2.26 25.10 -54.52
C GLN A 420 2.86 26.49 -54.35
N GLN A 421 4.07 26.70 -54.87
CA GLN A 421 4.79 27.97 -54.72
C GLN A 421 4.42 28.99 -55.80
N HIS A 422 3.66 28.56 -56.81
CA HIS A 422 3.27 29.41 -57.92
C HIS A 422 2.35 30.54 -57.45
N LYS A 423 2.69 31.76 -57.86
CA LYS A 423 1.82 32.94 -57.71
C LYS A 423 1.31 33.35 -59.07
N PRO A 424 0.02 33.74 -59.20
CA PRO A 424 -0.56 34.17 -60.48
C PRO A 424 0.21 35.29 -61.20
N GLU A 425 0.98 36.08 -60.45
CA GLU A 425 1.83 37.18 -60.94
C GLU A 425 3.04 36.70 -61.76
N GLN A 426 3.42 35.42 -61.66
CA GLN A 426 4.61 34.84 -62.30
C GLN A 426 4.35 34.37 -63.74
N GLY A 427 3.13 34.53 -64.26
CA GLY A 427 2.72 34.05 -65.58
C GLY A 427 2.22 32.59 -65.56
N PRO A 428 1.81 32.02 -66.70
CA PRO A 428 1.20 30.69 -66.73
C PRO A 428 2.21 29.58 -66.38
N LEU A 429 1.74 28.55 -65.66
CA LEU A 429 2.57 27.41 -65.23
C LEU A 429 3.28 26.71 -66.39
N SER A 430 2.70 26.70 -67.60
CA SER A 430 3.30 26.09 -68.79
C SER A 430 4.67 26.68 -69.18
N ASN A 431 4.95 27.92 -68.77
CA ASN A 431 6.18 28.63 -69.09
C ASN A 431 7.29 28.41 -68.05
N LEU A 432 6.98 27.74 -66.92
CA LEU A 432 7.97 27.44 -65.90
C LEU A 432 8.84 26.24 -66.32
N PRO A 433 10.16 26.27 -66.02
CA PRO A 433 11.04 25.13 -66.24
C PRO A 433 10.52 23.86 -65.54
N SER A 434 10.48 22.74 -66.26
CA SER A 434 9.99 21.42 -65.78
C SER A 434 8.46 21.31 -65.56
N MET A 435 7.70 22.36 -65.87
CA MET A 435 6.22 22.35 -65.92
C MET A 435 5.69 22.39 -67.37
N ASP A 436 6.59 22.29 -68.36
CA ASP A 436 6.23 22.18 -69.76
C ASP A 436 5.59 20.81 -70.08
N SER A 437 4.88 20.73 -71.21
CA SER A 437 4.11 19.54 -71.59
C SER A 437 4.97 18.28 -71.78
N VAL A 438 6.25 18.40 -72.12
CA VAL A 438 7.15 17.25 -72.31
C VAL A 438 7.61 16.73 -70.95
N SER A 439 8.05 17.62 -70.07
CA SER A 439 8.47 17.28 -68.70
C SER A 439 7.33 16.63 -67.89
N LEU A 440 6.11 17.18 -67.98
CA LEU A 440 4.94 16.60 -67.33
C LEU A 440 4.61 15.19 -67.86
N LYS A 441 4.69 14.96 -69.17
CA LYS A 441 4.47 13.62 -69.76
C LYS A 441 5.49 12.59 -69.26
N VAL A 442 6.75 12.98 -69.10
CA VAL A 442 7.80 12.11 -68.55
C VAL A 442 7.50 11.77 -67.08
N ALA A 443 7.12 12.76 -66.28
CA ALA A 443 6.76 12.54 -64.88
C ALA A 443 5.50 11.68 -64.73
N MET A 444 4.48 11.86 -65.58
CA MET A 444 3.29 11.01 -65.58
C MET A 444 3.60 9.56 -65.96
N ALA A 445 4.49 9.33 -66.93
CA ALA A 445 4.92 7.98 -67.26
C ALA A 445 5.63 7.28 -66.07
N GLN A 446 6.34 8.04 -65.23
CA GLN A 446 6.95 7.53 -64.00
C GLN A 446 5.91 7.28 -62.90
N PHE A 447 4.96 8.21 -62.71
CA PHE A 447 3.86 8.06 -61.77
C PHE A 447 2.96 6.87 -62.12
N ASP A 448 2.70 6.62 -63.41
CA ASP A 448 1.92 5.48 -63.89
C ASP A 448 2.55 4.12 -63.57
N ARG A 449 3.89 4.04 -63.54
CA ARG A 449 4.60 2.84 -63.08
C ARG A 449 4.36 2.60 -61.60
N TYR A 450 4.33 3.67 -60.79
CA TYR A 450 3.96 3.58 -59.39
C TYR A 450 2.50 3.12 -59.20
N LEU A 451 1.54 3.69 -59.95
CA LEU A 451 0.13 3.27 -59.90
C LEU A 451 -0.08 1.79 -60.26
N SER A 452 0.83 1.20 -61.04
CA SER A 452 0.77 -0.22 -61.42
C SER A 452 1.26 -1.16 -60.30
N ALA A 453 2.04 -0.64 -59.35
CA ALA A 453 2.55 -1.40 -58.20
C ALA A 453 2.76 -0.47 -56.99
N PRO A 454 1.69 -0.02 -56.30
CA PRO A 454 1.78 0.97 -55.23
C PRO A 454 2.66 0.52 -54.05
N ASP A 455 2.60 -0.77 -53.71
CA ASP A 455 3.39 -1.38 -52.62
C ASP A 455 4.91 -1.37 -52.87
N SER A 456 5.35 -1.07 -54.09
CA SER A 456 6.78 -1.03 -54.44
C SER A 456 7.54 0.16 -53.85
N LEU A 457 6.83 1.22 -53.42
CA LEU A 457 7.42 2.46 -52.90
C LEU A 457 7.14 2.68 -51.41
N LEU A 458 7.43 1.68 -50.58
CA LEU A 458 7.36 1.80 -49.13
C LEU A 458 8.74 2.12 -48.53
N MET A 459 8.77 3.05 -47.57
CA MET A 459 9.97 3.29 -46.76
C MET A 459 10.35 2.03 -45.97
N SER A 460 11.65 1.73 -45.89
CA SER A 460 12.17 0.57 -45.13
C SER A 460 11.79 0.61 -43.66
N GLN A 461 11.66 1.82 -43.10
CA GLN A 461 11.30 2.09 -41.72
C GLN A 461 9.92 1.52 -41.35
N LEU A 462 8.97 1.48 -42.29
CA LEU A 462 7.63 0.93 -42.05
C LEU A 462 7.64 -0.59 -41.80
N ASN A 463 8.74 -1.28 -42.13
CA ASN A 463 8.89 -2.70 -41.82
C ASN A 463 9.29 -2.96 -40.36
N PHE A 464 9.73 -1.91 -39.65
CA PHE A 464 10.15 -1.99 -38.26
C PHE A 464 9.06 -1.61 -37.26
N LEU A 465 7.90 -1.15 -37.73
CA LEU A 465 6.79 -0.78 -36.86
C LEU A 465 6.21 -2.01 -36.15
N LEU A 466 6.09 -1.94 -34.83
CA LEU A 466 5.56 -3.02 -34.00
C LEU A 466 4.05 -3.24 -34.18
N SER A 467 3.31 -2.19 -34.58
CA SER A 467 1.86 -2.25 -34.77
C SER A 467 1.49 -2.29 -36.25
N ALA A 468 0.87 -3.39 -36.68
CA ALA A 468 0.38 -3.56 -38.06
C ALA A 468 -0.70 -2.53 -38.41
N THR A 469 -1.60 -2.23 -37.47
CA THR A 469 -2.66 -1.23 -37.65
C THR A 469 -2.09 0.16 -37.88
N VAL A 470 -1.01 0.51 -37.18
CA VAL A 470 -0.31 1.77 -37.37
C VAL A 470 0.34 1.83 -38.76
N LYS A 471 0.96 0.73 -39.21
CA LYS A 471 1.53 0.63 -40.55
C LYS A 471 0.47 0.84 -41.64
N GLU A 472 -0.67 0.16 -41.53
CA GLU A 472 -1.79 0.31 -42.46
C GLU A 472 -2.33 1.75 -42.48
N GLN A 473 -2.45 2.38 -41.30
CA GLN A 473 -2.87 3.77 -41.19
C GLN A 473 -1.89 4.72 -41.90
N ILE A 474 -0.58 4.53 -41.74
CA ILE A 474 0.44 5.36 -42.41
C ILE A 474 0.33 5.20 -43.93
N ILE A 475 0.22 3.97 -44.43
CA ILE A 475 0.10 3.69 -45.87
C ILE A 475 -1.17 4.35 -46.42
N LYS A 476 -2.31 4.19 -45.76
CA LYS A 476 -3.57 4.78 -46.20
C LYS A 476 -3.52 6.31 -46.23
N GLN A 477 -3.09 6.95 -45.14
CA GLN A 477 -3.09 8.42 -45.04
C GLN A 477 -2.02 9.05 -45.93
N SER A 478 -0.84 8.44 -46.05
CA SER A 478 0.18 8.93 -47.00
C SER A 478 -0.29 8.82 -48.46
N THR A 479 -1.03 7.76 -48.78
CA THR A 479 -1.67 7.59 -50.09
C THR A 479 -2.74 8.66 -50.35
N GLU A 480 -3.53 9.02 -49.34
CA GLU A 480 -4.49 10.14 -49.43
C GLU A 480 -3.76 11.47 -49.71
N LEU A 481 -2.60 11.72 -49.10
CA LEU A 481 -1.77 12.89 -49.40
C LEU A 481 -1.23 12.89 -50.84
N VAL A 482 -0.80 11.73 -51.34
CA VAL A 482 -0.36 11.58 -52.74
C VAL A 482 -1.52 11.84 -53.71
N CYS A 483 -2.71 11.31 -53.42
CA CYS A 483 -3.92 11.57 -54.20
C CYS A 483 -4.28 13.07 -54.20
N ARG A 484 -4.16 13.74 -53.05
CA ARG A 484 -4.39 15.18 -52.93
C ARG A 484 -3.39 15.99 -53.75
N ALA A 485 -2.10 15.66 -53.66
CA ALA A 485 -1.06 16.31 -54.44
C ALA A 485 -1.30 16.16 -55.95
N TYR A 486 -1.71 14.97 -56.39
CA TYR A 486 -2.12 14.74 -57.78
C TYR A 486 -3.36 15.55 -58.17
N SER A 487 -4.36 15.65 -57.29
CA SER A 487 -5.59 16.40 -57.54
C SER A 487 -5.32 17.89 -57.72
N GLU A 488 -4.42 18.46 -56.92
CA GLU A 488 -4.00 19.85 -57.03
C GLU A 488 -3.20 20.10 -58.32
N LEU A 489 -2.31 19.17 -58.70
CA LEU A 489 -1.64 19.21 -60.00
C LEU A 489 -2.64 19.12 -61.17
N TYR A 490 -3.62 18.22 -61.08
CA TYR A 490 -4.65 18.04 -62.09
C TYR A 490 -5.48 19.30 -62.28
N ALA A 491 -5.91 19.92 -61.17
CA ALA A 491 -6.63 21.19 -61.22
C ALA A 491 -5.79 22.30 -61.86
N ALA A 492 -4.51 22.40 -61.52
CA ALA A 492 -3.61 23.42 -62.06
C ALA A 492 -3.36 23.25 -63.58
N VAL A 493 -3.18 22.03 -64.08
CA VAL A 493 -2.96 21.75 -65.50
C VAL A 493 -4.24 21.92 -66.32
N MET A 494 -5.40 21.61 -65.73
CA MET A 494 -6.70 21.78 -66.39
C MET A 494 -7.23 23.22 -66.34
N ASP A 495 -6.61 24.11 -65.57
CA ASP A 495 -6.98 25.52 -65.51
C ASP A 495 -6.57 26.24 -66.81
N PRO A 496 -7.53 26.83 -67.56
CA PRO A 496 -7.23 27.56 -68.80
C PRO A 496 -6.25 28.72 -68.64
N SER A 497 -6.11 29.30 -67.43
CA SER A 497 -5.18 30.39 -67.14
C SER A 497 -3.71 29.98 -67.23
N ASN A 498 -3.42 28.68 -67.18
CA ASN A 498 -2.06 28.14 -67.27
C ASN A 498 -1.61 27.77 -68.69
N GLU A 499 -2.40 28.09 -69.71
CA GLU A 499 -2.05 28.05 -71.15
C GLU A 499 -1.53 26.68 -71.69
N TYR A 500 -1.95 25.56 -71.09
CA TYR A 500 -1.68 24.22 -71.65
C TYR A 500 -2.53 23.97 -72.90
N LYS A 501 -1.87 23.65 -74.04
CA LYS A 501 -2.55 23.48 -75.34
C LYS A 501 -3.48 22.26 -75.42
N ASP A 502 -3.12 21.16 -74.75
CA ASP A 502 -3.86 19.88 -74.76
C ASP A 502 -3.72 19.14 -73.41
N PRO A 503 -4.32 19.66 -72.31
CA PRO A 503 -4.08 19.16 -70.96
C PRO A 503 -4.53 17.69 -70.77
N GLU A 504 -5.56 17.24 -71.46
CA GLU A 504 -6.03 15.83 -71.46
C GLU A 504 -5.02 14.85 -72.06
N THR A 505 -4.11 15.34 -72.91
CA THR A 505 -3.02 14.51 -73.47
C THR A 505 -1.81 14.43 -72.54
N ILE A 506 -1.77 15.29 -71.51
CA ILE A 506 -0.70 15.34 -70.51
C ILE A 506 -1.10 14.50 -69.30
N LEU A 507 -2.33 14.68 -68.80
CA LEU A 507 -2.89 13.96 -67.65
C LEU A 507 -4.02 13.04 -68.12
N HIS A 508 -3.71 11.76 -68.34
CA HIS A 508 -4.69 10.79 -68.87
C HIS A 508 -5.66 10.22 -67.83
N ARG A 509 -5.33 10.33 -66.53
CA ARG A 509 -6.14 9.78 -65.44
C ARG A 509 -6.81 10.91 -64.67
N SER A 510 -8.08 10.73 -64.31
CA SER A 510 -8.74 11.66 -63.39
C SER A 510 -8.31 11.38 -61.95
N PRO A 511 -8.44 12.36 -61.03
CA PRO A 511 -8.16 12.14 -59.61
C PRO A 511 -8.90 10.95 -59.00
N HIS A 512 -10.16 10.73 -59.40
CA HIS A 512 -10.96 9.58 -58.97
C HIS A 512 -10.37 8.24 -59.44
N GLN A 513 -9.83 8.18 -60.67
CA GLN A 513 -9.17 6.99 -61.19
C GLN A 513 -7.86 6.71 -60.45
N VAL A 514 -7.07 7.75 -60.14
CA VAL A 514 -5.85 7.62 -59.35
C VAL A 514 -6.17 7.12 -57.94
N GLN A 515 -7.20 7.68 -57.30
CA GLN A 515 -7.64 7.23 -55.98
C GLN A 515 -8.08 5.76 -55.99
N ALA A 516 -8.84 5.33 -57.00
CA ALA A 516 -9.29 3.93 -57.12
C ALA A 516 -8.16 2.93 -57.40
N LEU A 517 -7.05 3.37 -58.01
CA LEU A 517 -5.88 2.53 -58.25
C LEU A 517 -4.98 2.40 -57.01
N LEU A 518 -5.13 3.30 -56.04
CA LEU A 518 -4.33 3.37 -54.83
C LEU A 518 -5.09 2.94 -53.57
N SER A 519 -6.40 2.69 -53.67
CA SER A 519 -7.30 2.33 -52.56
C SER A 519 -7.32 0.85 -52.23
#